data_AF-R7S936-F1
#
_entry.id   AF-R7S936-F1
#
_cell.length_a   1.000
_cell.length_b   1.000
_cell.length_c   1.000
_cell.angle_alpha   90.00
_cell.angle_beta   90.00
_cell.angle_gamma   90.00
#
_symmetry.space_group_name_H-M   'P 1'
#
loop_
_entity.id
_entity.type
_entity.pdbx_description
1 polymer ?
#
loop_
_entity_poly.entity_id
_entity_poly.type
_entity_poly.pdbx_seq_one_letter_code
_entity_poly.pdbx_strand_id
1 'polypeptide(L)'
;QVEKRWKAWQERRPAQSQYVPQLEWAVHVVEYVVWVYNMTKSNTGLGPLRAEVPLLGPRFLPPGYLHAQRRHSMPDINPETSYLKALTIIHPFYFDDLARCPWCDATGEDVSWGGWTSTGHCEVHGVDREETALGYQLRCLRCSGAPSNQKKPSKNGEGTHCFTATNHTFWEHREHWQIPGKCLSIRWGKDHAT
;
A
#
# COMPACT_ATOMS: atom_id res chain seq x y z
N GLN A 1 14.40 -12.84 -5.45
CA GLN A 1 13.96 -11.42 -5.51
C GLN A 1 13.74 -10.85 -4.11
N VAL A 2 13.09 -11.62 -3.23
CA VAL A 2 12.82 -11.24 -1.82
C VAL A 2 14.08 -10.79 -1.08
N GLU A 3 15.12 -11.63 -1.06
CA GLU A 3 16.36 -11.36 -0.31
C GLU A 3 17.06 -10.05 -0.71
N LYS A 4 17.19 -9.84 -2.02
CA LYS A 4 17.79 -8.63 -2.59
C LYS A 4 17.02 -7.37 -2.16
N ARG A 5 15.69 -7.44 -2.13
CA ARG A 5 14.84 -6.28 -1.81
C ARG A 5 14.89 -5.94 -0.33
N TRP A 6 14.79 -6.91 0.57
CA TRP A 6 14.81 -6.60 2.00
C TRP A 6 16.19 -6.11 2.47
N LYS A 7 17.29 -6.63 1.93
CA LYS A 7 18.65 -6.11 2.19
C LYS A 7 18.80 -4.67 1.73
N ALA A 8 18.36 -4.37 0.51
CA ALA A 8 18.38 -3.00 -0.02
C ALA A 8 17.53 -2.02 0.80
N TRP A 9 16.41 -2.49 1.38
CA TRP A 9 15.61 -1.69 2.31
C TRP A 9 16.33 -1.45 3.63
N GLN A 10 16.97 -2.48 4.18
CA GLN A 10 17.73 -2.41 5.43
C GLN A 10 18.86 -1.38 5.36
N GLU A 11 19.62 -1.37 4.27
CA GLU A 11 20.72 -0.42 4.04
C GLU A 11 20.24 1.04 3.97
N ARG A 12 19.03 1.27 3.45
CA ARG A 12 18.50 2.61 3.17
C ARG A 12 17.66 3.21 4.30
N ARG A 13 17.59 2.57 5.47
CA ARG A 13 16.69 2.97 6.57
C ARG A 13 17.40 3.26 7.91
N PRO A 14 18.46 4.08 7.96
CA PRO A 14 19.21 4.32 9.20
C PRO A 14 18.38 4.92 10.35
N ALA A 15 17.28 5.60 10.03
CA ALA A 15 16.39 6.23 11.01
C ALA A 15 15.11 5.42 11.32
N GLN A 16 14.96 4.20 10.81
CA GLN A 16 13.77 3.35 11.01
C GLN A 16 14.15 1.96 11.53
N SER A 17 13.14 1.19 11.94
CA SER A 17 13.33 -0.19 12.38
C SER A 17 14.00 -1.06 11.30
N GLN A 18 15.12 -1.69 11.67
CA GLN A 18 15.88 -2.62 10.83
C GLN A 18 15.57 -4.09 11.13
N TYR A 19 14.43 -4.35 11.79
CA TYR A 19 14.05 -5.70 12.18
C TYR A 19 13.84 -6.61 10.96
N VAL A 20 14.76 -7.55 10.77
CA VAL A 20 14.88 -8.38 9.55
C VAL A 20 13.65 -9.24 9.26
N PRO A 21 13.06 -9.95 10.25
CA PRO A 21 11.85 -10.75 10.00
C PRO A 21 10.67 -9.92 9.47
N GLN A 22 10.47 -8.69 9.99
CA GLN A 22 9.42 -7.78 9.48
C GLN A 22 9.71 -7.30 8.07
N LEU A 23 10.98 -7.02 7.79
CA LEU A 23 11.47 -6.63 6.48
C LEU A 23 11.23 -7.70 5.43
N GLU A 24 11.61 -8.94 5.73
CA GLU A 24 11.42 -10.10 4.86
C GLU A 24 9.92 -10.39 4.62
N TRP A 25 9.13 -10.43 5.69
CA TRP A 25 7.69 -10.64 5.61
C TRP A 25 6.99 -9.56 4.76
N ALA A 26 7.36 -8.28 4.94
CA ALA A 26 6.82 -7.19 4.14
C ALA A 26 7.16 -7.33 2.65
N VAL A 27 8.34 -7.84 2.31
CA VAL A 27 8.70 -8.11 0.92
C VAL A 27 7.88 -9.26 0.34
N HIS A 28 7.62 -10.33 1.08
CA HIS A 28 6.72 -11.39 0.64
C HIS A 28 5.30 -10.87 0.33
N VAL A 29 4.78 -9.98 1.18
CA VAL A 29 3.50 -9.31 0.92
C VAL A 29 3.56 -8.49 -0.37
N VAL A 30 4.64 -7.74 -0.60
CA VAL A 30 4.83 -7.00 -1.86
C VAL A 30 4.85 -7.91 -3.08
N GLU A 31 5.58 -9.02 -3.05
CA GLU A 31 5.62 -9.96 -4.18
C GLU A 31 4.22 -10.51 -4.48
N TYR A 32 3.46 -10.84 -3.44
CA TYR A 32 2.07 -11.26 -3.60
C TYR A 32 1.19 -10.16 -4.24
N VAL A 33 1.28 -8.91 -3.75
CA VAL A 33 0.49 -7.79 -4.31
C VAL A 33 0.87 -7.52 -5.76
N VAL A 34 2.17 -7.53 -6.09
CA VAL A 34 2.65 -7.37 -7.47
C VAL A 34 2.11 -8.49 -8.36
N TRP A 35 2.16 -9.72 -7.88
CA TRP A 35 1.66 -10.88 -8.62
C TRP A 35 0.15 -10.78 -8.87
N VAL A 36 -0.66 -10.51 -7.84
CA VAL A 36 -2.12 -10.35 -7.98
C VAL A 36 -2.46 -9.17 -8.88
N TYR A 37 -1.84 -8.02 -8.67
CA TYR A 37 -2.09 -6.82 -9.47
C TYR A 37 -1.80 -7.07 -10.96
N ASN A 38 -0.68 -7.73 -11.27
CA ASN A 38 -0.33 -8.09 -12.64
C ASN A 38 -1.31 -9.09 -13.27
N MET A 39 -1.86 -10.03 -12.50
CA MET A 39 -2.91 -10.94 -13.00
C MET A 39 -4.22 -10.21 -13.32
N THR A 40 -4.54 -9.16 -12.55
CA THR A 40 -5.75 -8.36 -12.76
C THR A 40 -5.56 -7.23 -13.77
N LYS A 41 -4.33 -6.90 -14.16
CA LYS A 41 -4.08 -5.79 -15.08
C LYS A 41 -4.51 -6.19 -16.50
N SER A 42 -5.47 -5.46 -17.06
CA SER A 42 -5.91 -5.60 -18.45
C SER A 42 -5.78 -4.27 -19.21
N ASN A 43 -5.90 -4.31 -20.54
CA ASN A 43 -5.86 -3.11 -21.38
C ASN A 43 -6.99 -2.11 -21.09
N THR A 44 -8.09 -2.57 -20.48
CA THR A 44 -9.28 -1.76 -20.15
C THR A 44 -9.38 -1.42 -18.66
N GLY A 45 -8.35 -1.72 -17.86
CA GLY A 45 -8.32 -1.48 -16.41
C GLY A 45 -8.10 -2.76 -15.59
N LEU A 46 -8.56 -2.77 -14.34
CA LEU A 46 -8.48 -3.94 -13.46
C LEU A 46 -9.59 -4.93 -13.77
N GLY A 47 -9.21 -6.09 -14.32
CA GLY A 47 -10.08 -7.24 -14.48
C GLY A 47 -10.28 -8.02 -13.18
N PRO A 48 -11.25 -8.95 -13.15
CA PRO A 48 -11.55 -9.74 -11.97
C PRO A 48 -10.39 -10.68 -11.60
N LEU A 49 -10.17 -10.85 -10.29
CA LEU A 49 -9.25 -11.86 -9.78
C LEU A 49 -9.88 -13.25 -9.96
N ARG A 50 -9.07 -14.24 -10.34
CA ARG A 50 -9.50 -15.63 -10.46
C ARG A 50 -10.00 -16.16 -9.12
N ALA A 51 -11.08 -16.96 -9.15
CA ALA A 51 -11.72 -17.48 -7.94
C ALA A 51 -10.80 -18.35 -7.07
N GLU A 52 -9.81 -19.01 -7.69
CA GLU A 52 -8.84 -19.85 -6.97
C GLU A 52 -7.79 -19.03 -6.20
N VAL A 53 -7.62 -17.75 -6.54
CA VAL A 53 -6.60 -16.90 -5.93
C VAL A 53 -7.20 -16.17 -4.74
N PRO A 54 -6.69 -16.39 -3.52
CA PRO A 54 -7.22 -15.70 -2.35
C PRO A 54 -6.97 -14.19 -2.50
N LEU A 55 -7.98 -13.37 -2.20
CA LEU A 55 -7.83 -11.92 -2.06
C LEU A 55 -7.39 -11.60 -0.62
N LEU A 56 -6.09 -11.40 -0.43
CA LEU A 56 -5.50 -10.99 0.85
C LEU A 56 -5.36 -9.46 0.87
N GLY A 57 -5.43 -8.87 2.07
CA GLY A 57 -5.25 -7.43 2.28
C GLY A 57 -6.54 -6.60 2.33
N PRO A 58 -6.45 -5.25 2.28
CA PRO A 58 -5.22 -4.43 2.23
C PRO A 58 -4.35 -4.51 3.49
N ARG A 59 -4.94 -4.88 4.63
CA ARG A 59 -4.22 -5.11 5.91
C ARG A 59 -3.86 -6.59 6.02
N PHE A 60 -2.57 -6.88 5.95
CA PHE A 60 -2.01 -8.21 6.09
C PHE A 60 -1.67 -8.47 7.56
N LEU A 61 -2.10 -9.63 8.05
CA LEU A 61 -1.80 -10.07 9.40
C LEU A 61 -0.78 -11.21 9.34
N PRO A 62 0.32 -11.12 10.10
CA PRO A 62 1.23 -12.24 10.21
C PRO A 62 0.58 -13.38 10.99
N PRO A 63 1.00 -14.64 10.76
CA PRO A 63 0.53 -15.78 11.55
C PRO A 63 0.85 -15.56 13.04
N GLY A 64 -0.18 -15.33 13.84
CA GLY A 64 -0.01 -15.19 15.29
C GLY A 64 0.25 -16.53 15.99
N TYR A 65 0.70 -16.47 17.24
CA TYR A 65 0.98 -17.63 18.11
C TYR A 65 -0.13 -18.70 18.08
N LEU A 66 -1.39 -18.30 18.26
CA LEU A 66 -2.52 -19.22 18.28
C LEU A 66 -2.71 -19.97 16.95
N HIS A 67 -2.36 -19.34 15.82
CA HIS A 67 -2.41 -20.01 14.52
C HIS A 67 -1.35 -21.11 14.43
N ALA A 68 -0.13 -20.84 14.89
CA ALA A 68 0.93 -21.85 14.91
C ALA A 68 0.58 -23.01 15.85
N GLN A 69 0.09 -22.71 17.06
CA GLN A 69 -0.29 -23.70 18.05
C GLN A 69 -1.43 -24.63 17.57
N ARG A 70 -2.41 -24.10 16.84
CA ARG A 70 -3.58 -24.87 16.41
C ARG A 70 -3.37 -25.66 15.11
N ARG A 71 -2.38 -25.29 14.29
CA ARG A 71 -2.13 -25.94 12.98
C ARG A 71 -1.15 -27.10 13.05
N HIS A 72 -0.35 -27.20 14.10
CA HIS A 72 0.70 -28.20 14.23
C HIS A 72 0.58 -28.96 15.55
N SER A 73 0.77 -30.28 15.52
CA SER A 73 0.79 -31.12 16.73
C SER A 73 1.99 -30.83 17.63
N MET A 74 3.10 -30.38 17.05
CA MET A 74 4.27 -29.83 17.73
C MET A 74 4.60 -28.46 17.12
N PRO A 75 4.10 -27.36 17.69
CA PRO A 75 4.27 -26.04 17.10
C PRO A 75 5.70 -25.54 17.31
N ASP A 76 6.41 -25.29 16.22
CA ASP A 76 7.69 -24.59 16.22
C ASP A 76 7.42 -23.08 16.35
N ILE A 77 7.25 -22.62 17.61
CA ILE A 77 6.95 -21.22 17.91
C ILE A 77 8.26 -20.44 17.90
N ASN A 78 8.56 -19.82 16.77
CA ASN A 78 9.62 -18.82 16.71
C ASN A 78 9.08 -17.47 17.25
N PRO A 79 9.64 -16.93 18.36
CA PRO A 79 9.22 -15.63 18.87
C PRO A 79 9.42 -14.52 17.83
N GLU A 80 10.44 -14.61 16.99
CA GLU A 80 10.76 -13.56 16.01
C GLU A 80 9.63 -13.33 14.99
N THR A 81 8.97 -14.41 14.56
CA THR A 81 7.83 -14.32 13.64
C THR A 81 6.50 -14.08 14.35
N SER A 82 6.43 -14.33 15.65
CA SER A 82 5.23 -14.13 16.48
C SER A 82 4.96 -12.65 16.79
N TYR A 83 6.00 -11.80 16.79
CA TYR A 83 5.90 -10.36 17.06
C TYR A 83 5.85 -9.49 15.80
N LEU A 84 5.64 -10.09 14.63
CA LEU A 84 5.46 -9.33 13.40
C LEU A 84 4.24 -8.40 13.54
N LYS A 85 4.40 -7.16 13.09
CA LYS A 85 3.33 -6.15 13.08
C LYS A 85 2.49 -6.32 11.84
N ALA A 86 1.20 -5.95 11.91
CA ALA A 86 0.35 -5.90 10.73
C ALA A 86 0.93 -4.94 9.67
N LEU A 87 0.74 -5.25 8.39
CA LEU A 87 1.18 -4.42 7.27
C LEU A 87 -0.01 -4.02 6.40
N THR A 88 -0.28 -2.73 6.33
CA THR A 88 -1.29 -2.16 5.45
C THR A 88 -0.65 -1.70 4.14
N ILE A 89 -1.09 -2.27 3.03
CA ILE A 89 -0.63 -1.92 1.68
C ILE A 89 -1.53 -0.83 1.10
N ILE A 90 -0.96 0.35 0.88
CA ILE A 90 -1.64 1.49 0.24
C ILE A 90 -1.32 1.45 -1.26
N HIS A 91 -2.18 0.77 -2.02
CA HIS A 91 -2.00 0.51 -3.45
C HIS A 91 -3.34 0.65 -4.21
N PRO A 92 -3.34 1.12 -5.47
CA PRO A 92 -4.57 1.29 -6.28
C PRO A 92 -5.42 0.02 -6.43
N PHE A 93 -4.78 -1.15 -6.35
CA PHE A 93 -5.46 -2.44 -6.35
C PHE A 93 -6.47 -2.59 -5.20
N TYR A 94 -6.16 -2.05 -4.03
CA TYR A 94 -7.04 -2.12 -2.86
C TYR A 94 -7.89 -0.86 -2.65
N PHE A 95 -7.43 0.25 -3.20
CA PHE A 95 -8.03 1.56 -3.02
C PHE A 95 -8.05 2.28 -4.38
N ASP A 96 -9.07 1.97 -5.18
CA ASP A 96 -9.31 2.53 -6.50
C ASP A 96 -9.45 4.07 -6.48
N ASP A 97 -10.04 4.62 -5.42
CA ASP A 97 -10.11 6.07 -5.16
C ASP A 97 -8.76 6.77 -5.06
N LEU A 98 -7.68 6.00 -4.84
CA LEU A 98 -6.33 6.55 -4.86
C LEU A 98 -5.82 6.77 -6.28
N ALA A 99 -6.39 6.14 -7.32
CA ALA A 99 -5.94 6.18 -8.71
C ALA A 99 -6.10 7.55 -9.43
N ARG A 100 -6.08 8.65 -8.68
CA ARG A 100 -6.08 10.03 -9.13
C ARG A 100 -4.97 10.83 -8.46
N CYS A 101 -4.46 11.86 -9.13
CA CYS A 101 -3.49 12.76 -8.53
C CYS A 101 -4.12 13.53 -7.37
N PRO A 102 -3.51 13.56 -6.16
CA PRO A 102 -4.09 14.26 -5.00
C PRO A 102 -4.13 15.79 -5.15
N TRP A 103 -3.44 16.37 -6.13
CA TRP A 103 -3.32 17.83 -6.28
C TRP A 103 -4.11 18.41 -7.45
N CYS A 104 -4.22 17.67 -8.56
CA CYS A 104 -4.89 18.16 -9.77
C CYS A 104 -6.00 17.23 -10.26
N ASP A 105 -6.33 16.18 -9.49
CA ASP A 105 -7.35 15.18 -9.80
C ASP A 105 -7.20 14.48 -11.16
N ALA A 106 -6.03 14.56 -11.79
CA ALA A 106 -5.75 13.86 -13.03
C ALA A 106 -5.89 12.35 -12.85
N THR A 107 -6.38 11.67 -13.89
CA THR A 107 -6.62 10.22 -13.94
C THR A 107 -6.14 9.65 -15.28
N GLY A 108 -6.11 8.32 -15.41
CA GLY A 108 -5.79 7.66 -16.68
C GLY A 108 -4.33 7.85 -17.08
N GLU A 109 -4.07 8.18 -18.35
CA GLU A 109 -2.72 8.26 -18.92
C GLU A 109 -1.84 9.36 -18.28
N ASP A 110 -2.46 10.38 -17.67
CA ASP A 110 -1.76 11.45 -16.97
C ASP A 110 -1.16 11.01 -15.62
N VAL A 111 -1.54 9.83 -15.13
CA VAL A 111 -1.13 9.28 -13.85
C VAL A 111 -0.53 7.89 -14.04
N SER A 112 0.73 7.76 -13.62
CA SER A 112 1.42 6.48 -13.63
C SER A 112 1.70 6.02 -12.22
N TRP A 113 1.35 4.78 -11.93
CA TRP A 113 1.69 4.10 -10.69
C TRP A 113 2.87 3.17 -10.95
N GLY A 114 3.94 3.34 -10.18
CA GLY A 114 5.16 2.60 -10.43
C GLY A 114 6.18 2.80 -9.33
N GLY A 115 6.59 1.70 -8.70
CA GLY A 115 7.66 1.67 -7.71
C GLY A 115 7.13 1.63 -6.28
N TRP A 116 7.80 0.81 -5.46
CA TRP A 116 7.66 0.82 -4.02
C TRP A 116 8.66 1.80 -3.41
N THR A 117 8.44 2.20 -2.16
CA THR A 117 9.43 2.99 -1.43
C THR A 117 10.80 2.29 -1.40
N SER A 118 11.85 3.09 -1.52
CA SER A 118 13.24 2.60 -1.46
C SER A 118 13.64 2.18 -0.05
N THR A 119 12.93 2.65 0.97
CA THR A 119 13.18 2.34 2.38
C THR A 119 12.24 1.27 2.92
N GLY A 120 11.25 0.80 2.17
CA GLY A 120 10.23 -0.17 2.63
C GLY A 120 9.13 0.46 3.49
N HIS A 121 8.52 -0.36 4.37
CA HIS A 121 7.39 0.08 5.21
C HIS A 121 7.80 1.17 6.20
N CYS A 122 6.86 2.06 6.53
CA CYS A 122 6.96 2.95 7.69
C CYS A 122 6.18 2.38 8.87
N GLU A 123 6.61 2.75 10.07
CA GLU A 123 5.90 2.47 11.33
C GLU A 123 4.75 3.47 11.47
N VAL A 124 3.58 2.99 11.89
CA VAL A 124 2.37 3.80 12.09
C VAL A 124 1.67 3.38 13.38
N HIS A 125 1.15 4.38 14.10
CA HIS A 125 0.36 4.13 15.30
C HIS A 125 -1.05 3.69 14.92
N GLY A 126 -1.37 2.43 15.16
CA GLY A 126 -2.75 1.94 15.11
C GLY A 126 -3.50 2.31 16.38
N VAL A 127 -4.82 2.13 16.36
CA VAL A 127 -5.68 2.41 17.53
C VAL A 127 -5.38 1.46 18.69
N ASP A 128 -5.21 0.17 18.40
CA ASP A 128 -5.02 -0.86 19.42
C ASP A 128 -3.55 -1.25 19.62
N ARG A 129 -2.73 -1.11 18.57
CA ARG A 129 -1.35 -1.58 18.52
C ARG A 129 -0.55 -0.84 17.46
N GLU A 130 0.77 -0.89 17.59
CA GLU A 130 1.69 -0.47 16.54
C GLU A 130 1.51 -1.31 15.27
N GLU A 131 1.47 -0.64 14.13
CA GLU A 131 1.31 -1.25 12.81
C GLU A 131 2.36 -0.72 11.84
N THR A 132 2.38 -1.28 10.64
CA THR A 132 3.23 -0.81 9.55
C THR A 132 2.40 -0.50 8.32
N ALA A 133 2.83 0.46 7.53
CA ALA A 133 2.21 0.82 6.27
C ALA A 133 3.25 0.87 5.14
N LEU A 134 2.85 0.47 3.94
CA LEU A 134 3.70 0.55 2.76
C LEU A 134 2.93 1.13 1.58
N GLY A 135 3.44 2.24 1.06
CA GLY A 135 2.83 2.98 -0.03
C GLY A 135 3.43 2.63 -1.39
N TYR A 136 2.59 2.69 -2.41
CA TYR A 136 3.02 2.69 -3.80
C TYR A 136 3.27 4.12 -4.30
N GLN A 137 4.13 4.27 -5.29
CA GLN A 137 4.50 5.57 -5.84
C GLN A 137 3.62 5.95 -7.03
N LEU A 138 3.09 7.17 -6.99
CA LEU A 138 2.30 7.81 -8.04
C LEU A 138 3.13 8.93 -8.67
N ARG A 139 3.15 9.01 -9.99
CA ARG A 139 3.72 10.11 -10.76
C ARG A 139 2.65 10.73 -11.65
N CYS A 140 2.48 12.05 -11.57
CA CYS A 140 1.53 12.80 -12.38
C CYS A 140 2.24 13.62 -13.47
N LEU A 141 1.88 13.39 -14.73
CA LEU A 141 2.43 14.09 -15.89
C LEU A 141 1.98 15.55 -15.94
N ARG A 142 0.72 15.86 -15.60
CA ARG A 142 0.22 17.25 -15.52
C ARG A 142 0.99 18.08 -14.50
N CYS A 143 1.25 17.52 -13.32
CA CYS A 143 2.06 18.18 -12.30
C CYS A 143 3.54 18.30 -12.69
N SER A 144 4.03 17.42 -13.56
CA SER A 144 5.42 17.48 -14.05
C SER A 144 5.62 18.59 -15.09
N GLY A 145 4.64 18.83 -15.97
CA GLY A 145 4.68 19.80 -17.06
C GLY A 145 4.22 21.21 -16.71
N ALA A 146 3.74 21.45 -15.49
CA ALA A 146 3.29 22.77 -15.07
C ALA A 146 4.48 23.77 -15.03
N PRO A 147 4.33 25.00 -15.57
CA PRO A 147 5.36 26.04 -15.47
C PRO A 147 5.66 26.35 -14.00
N SER A 148 6.92 26.74 -13.70
CA SER A 148 7.42 26.97 -12.32
C SER A 148 6.53 27.88 -11.46
N ASN A 149 5.77 28.77 -12.09
CA ASN A 149 4.90 29.74 -11.42
C ASN A 149 3.56 29.15 -10.94
N GLN A 150 3.18 27.95 -11.40
CA GLN A 150 2.02 27.19 -10.90
C GLN A 150 2.42 26.01 -10.01
N LYS A 151 3.72 25.72 -9.88
CA LYS A 151 4.23 24.77 -8.89
C LYS A 151 4.08 25.43 -7.52
N LYS A 152 3.02 25.07 -6.79
CA LYS A 152 2.91 25.45 -5.37
C LYS A 152 4.18 24.98 -4.66
N PRO A 153 4.86 25.84 -3.89
CA PRO A 153 6.13 25.48 -3.27
C PRO A 153 5.89 24.34 -2.29
N SER A 154 6.53 23.19 -2.55
CA SER A 154 6.72 22.19 -1.50
C SER A 154 7.62 22.83 -0.44
N LYS A 155 7.12 22.96 0.80
CA LYS A 155 7.88 23.56 1.91
C LYS A 155 9.23 22.86 2.16
N ASN A 156 9.42 21.63 1.63
CA ASN A 156 10.56 20.77 1.94
C ASN A 156 11.33 20.27 0.70
N GLY A 157 11.15 20.86 -0.49
CA GLY A 157 11.92 20.47 -1.68
C GLY A 157 11.57 19.09 -2.27
N GLU A 158 10.51 18.44 -1.79
CA GLU A 158 9.98 17.22 -2.41
C GLU A 158 9.35 17.53 -3.78
N GLY A 159 9.69 16.74 -4.79
CA GLY A 159 9.24 16.95 -6.17
C GLY A 159 7.72 16.94 -6.28
N THR A 160 7.16 18.06 -6.73
CA THR A 160 5.72 18.41 -6.81
C THR A 160 4.85 17.52 -7.71
N HIS A 161 5.36 16.37 -8.17
CA HIS A 161 4.70 15.51 -9.16
C HIS A 161 4.87 14.01 -8.89
N CYS A 162 5.73 13.62 -7.94
CA CYS A 162 5.95 12.24 -7.52
C CYS A 162 5.55 12.11 -6.06
N PHE A 163 4.58 11.26 -5.78
CA PHE A 163 4.00 11.10 -4.46
C PHE A 163 4.12 9.65 -4.03
N THR A 164 4.42 9.43 -2.76
CA THR A 164 4.31 8.10 -2.16
C THR A 164 3.04 8.08 -1.33
N ALA A 165 2.23 7.03 -1.45
CA ALA A 165 0.94 6.96 -0.74
C ALA A 165 1.05 6.89 0.80
N THR A 166 2.26 6.77 1.36
CA THR A 166 2.53 6.89 2.82
C THR A 166 3.10 8.25 3.21
N ASN A 167 3.35 9.15 2.26
CA ASN A 167 3.91 10.47 2.54
C ASN A 167 2.81 11.50 2.85
N HIS A 168 3.06 12.41 3.80
CA HIS A 168 2.14 13.48 4.18
C HIS A 168 1.68 14.34 2.99
N THR A 169 2.59 14.62 2.04
CA THR A 169 2.28 15.42 0.83
C THR A 169 1.21 14.79 -0.07
N PHE A 170 1.06 13.46 -0.04
CA PHE A 170 0.00 12.77 -0.77
C PHE A 170 -1.38 12.99 -0.11
N TRP A 171 -1.43 13.14 1.21
CA TRP A 171 -2.66 13.24 1.99
C TRP A 171 -3.06 14.68 2.34
N GLU A 172 -2.16 15.66 2.18
CA GLU A 172 -2.37 17.07 2.58
C GLU A 172 -3.65 17.71 2.01
N HIS A 173 -4.06 17.29 0.80
CA HIS A 173 -5.23 17.84 0.10
C HIS A 173 -6.45 16.90 0.16
N ARG A 174 -6.38 15.85 0.98
CA ARG A 174 -7.50 14.92 1.21
C ARG A 174 -8.05 15.13 2.61
N GLU A 175 -9.35 15.28 2.67
CA GLU A 175 -10.08 15.30 3.93
C GLU A 175 -10.13 13.90 4.55
N HIS A 176 -10.21 13.82 5.87
CA HIS A 176 -10.17 12.55 6.59
C HIS A 176 -11.33 11.61 6.19
N TRP A 177 -12.49 12.14 5.75
CA TRP A 177 -13.61 11.35 5.23
C TRP A 177 -13.43 10.89 3.78
N GLN A 178 -12.45 11.44 3.05
CA GLN A 178 -12.08 11.01 1.69
C GLN A 178 -11.01 9.90 1.71
N ILE A 179 -10.49 9.55 2.89
CA ILE A 179 -9.61 8.41 3.05
C ILE A 179 -10.46 7.16 2.86
N PRO A 180 -10.12 6.29 1.89
CA PRO A 180 -10.90 5.09 1.64
C PRO A 180 -11.00 4.22 2.90
N GLY A 181 -12.14 4.26 3.57
CA GLY A 181 -12.52 3.29 4.58
C GLY A 181 -13.21 2.13 3.89
N LYS A 182 -13.09 0.91 4.42
CA LYS A 182 -14.05 -0.15 4.09
C LYS A 182 -15.41 0.23 4.67
N CYS A 183 -16.11 1.17 4.06
CA CYS A 183 -17.55 1.07 4.00
C CYS A 183 -17.81 0.11 2.85
N LEU A 184 -18.08 -1.16 3.17
CA LEU A 184 -18.83 -2.02 2.26
C LEU A 184 -20.14 -1.27 1.99
N SER A 185 -20.16 -0.42 0.97
CA SER A 185 -21.39 0.11 0.45
C SER A 185 -22.10 -1.08 -0.17
N ILE A 186 -22.90 -1.75 0.66
CA ILE A 186 -24.04 -2.50 0.19
C ILE A 186 -24.83 -1.48 -0.60
N ARG A 187 -24.68 -1.50 -1.93
CA ARG A 187 -25.63 -0.86 -2.81
C ARG A 187 -26.93 -1.59 -2.55
N TRP A 188 -27.78 -1.00 -1.72
CA TRP A 188 -29.19 -1.35 -1.71
C TRP A 188 -29.67 -1.04 -3.12
N GLY A 189 -29.86 -2.10 -3.90
CA GLY A 189 -30.57 -2.00 -5.17
C GLY A 189 -31.90 -1.33 -4.87
N LYS A 190 -32.14 -0.18 -5.49
CA LYS A 190 -33.51 0.26 -5.68
C LYS A 190 -34.08 -0.70 -6.71
N ASP A 191 -34.67 -1.78 -6.23
CA ASP A 191 -35.63 -2.54 -7.03
C ASP A 191 -36.75 -1.56 -7.39
N HIS A 192 -36.80 -1.23 -8.68
CA HIS A 192 -37.92 -0.51 -9.26
C HIS A 192 -39.14 -1.45 -9.21
N ALA A 193 -39.97 -1.26 -8.19
CA ALA A 193 -41.35 -1.73 -8.19
C ALA A 193 -42.24 -0.58 -8.70
N THR A 194 -42.61 -0.66 -9.97
CA THR A 194 -43.83 -0.08 -10.55
C THR A 194 -44.33 -1.03 -11.61
#